data_AF-A0A915PH57-F1
#
_entry.id   AF-A0A915PH57-F1
#
_cell.length_a   1.000
_cell.length_b   1.000
_cell.length_c   1.000
_cell.angle_alpha   90.00
_cell.angle_beta   90.00
_cell.angle_gamma   90.00
#
_symmetry.space_group_name_H-M   'P 1'
#
loop_
_entity.id
_entity.type
_entity.pdbx_description
1 polymer ?
#
loop_
_entity_poly.entity_id
_entity_poly.type
_entity_poly.pdbx_seq_one_letter_code
_entity_poly.pdbx_strand_id
1 'polypeptide(L)'
;MDEFFKIKSEVNAALYNADMKIIASKMCQLIVLGEEYINEMEEKSKIPNCLLLRNIAAYMISLLKAFGIIPKNFDNAFAIDSTETVICGISPSTSAQEIIMPYVSALTVFRKTISELAQQHNVTDIIKECDRIRDKVLPELGIILNEANPEEPVLINVSALKHWKIDGDNNTNKERERE
;
A
#
# COMPACT_ATOMS: atom_id res chain seq x y z
N MET A 1 2.67 -19.45 -28.64
CA MET A 1 4.02 -18.84 -28.57
C MET A 1 4.08 -17.55 -29.38
N ASP A 2 3.59 -17.57 -30.63
CA ASP A 2 3.52 -16.38 -31.49
C ASP A 2 2.67 -15.24 -30.91
N GLU A 3 1.62 -15.59 -30.16
CA GLU A 3 0.74 -14.62 -29.51
C GLU A 3 1.45 -13.79 -28.44
N PHE A 4 2.38 -14.37 -27.68
CA PHE A 4 3.18 -13.61 -26.71
C PHE A 4 4.03 -12.54 -27.41
N PHE A 5 4.72 -12.92 -28.48
CA PHE A 5 5.56 -11.98 -29.24
C PHE A 5 4.73 -10.89 -29.93
N LYS A 6 3.53 -11.24 -30.40
CA LYS A 6 2.57 -10.28 -30.95
C LYS A 6 2.12 -9.26 -29.90
N ILE A 7 1.67 -9.73 -28.74
CA ILE A 7 1.24 -8.85 -27.64
C ILE A 7 2.41 -7.99 -27.14
N LYS A 8 3.63 -8.54 -27.06
CA LYS A 8 4.84 -7.78 -26.71
C LYS A 8 5.09 -6.64 -27.70
N SER A 9 4.94 -6.89 -29.00
CA SER A 9 5.09 -5.85 -30.03
C SER A 9 4.00 -4.77 -29.92
N GLU A 10 2.75 -5.18 -29.64
CA GLU A 10 1.63 -4.25 -29.44
C GLU A 10 1.84 -3.37 -28.19
N VAL A 11 2.33 -3.94 -27.09
CA VAL A 11 2.66 -3.19 -25.88
C VAL A 11 3.80 -2.21 -26.13
N ASN A 12 4.84 -2.61 -26.86
CA ASN A 12 5.94 -1.69 -27.22
C ASN A 12 5.47 -0.55 -28.12
N ALA A 13 4.55 -0.81 -29.06
CA ALA A 13 3.94 0.23 -29.88
C ALA A 13 3.07 1.18 -29.02
N ALA A 14 2.28 0.64 -28.11
CA ALA A 14 1.46 1.42 -27.17
C ALA A 14 2.32 2.25 -26.20
N LEU A 15 3.51 1.76 -25.82
CA LEU A 15 4.47 2.49 -25.00
C LEU A 15 5.01 3.73 -25.72
N TYR A 16 5.27 3.63 -27.03
CA TYR A 16 5.67 4.78 -27.84
C TYR A 16 4.57 5.86 -27.91
N ASN A 17 3.30 5.44 -27.96
CA ASN A 17 2.14 6.34 -27.98
C ASN A 17 1.69 6.80 -26.58
N ALA A 18 2.33 6.32 -25.51
CA ALA A 18 1.96 6.56 -24.11
C ALA A 18 0.50 6.17 -23.75
N ASP A 19 -0.09 5.21 -24.47
CA ASP A 19 -1.48 4.77 -24.27
C ASP A 19 -1.61 3.76 -23.11
N MET A 20 -1.61 4.26 -21.86
CA MET A 20 -1.66 3.42 -20.65
C MET A 20 -2.85 2.46 -20.60
N LYS A 21 -4.01 2.85 -21.15
CA LYS A 21 -5.21 2.01 -21.20
C LYS A 21 -4.98 0.75 -22.05
N ILE A 22 -4.30 0.90 -23.18
CA ILE A 22 -3.98 -0.21 -24.07
C ILE A 22 -2.95 -1.11 -23.41
N ILE A 23 -1.92 -0.51 -22.79
CA ILE A 23 -0.87 -1.25 -22.10
C ILE A 23 -1.46 -2.11 -20.97
N ALA A 24 -2.28 -1.52 -20.10
CA ALA A 24 -2.93 -2.24 -19.00
C ALA A 24 -3.84 -3.38 -19.51
N SER A 25 -4.64 -3.13 -20.56
CA SER A 25 -5.49 -4.16 -21.16
C SER A 25 -4.68 -5.34 -21.70
N LYS A 26 -3.54 -5.05 -22.34
CA LYS A 26 -2.65 -6.07 -22.90
C LYS A 26 -1.89 -6.86 -21.84
N MET A 27 -1.53 -6.23 -20.72
CA MET A 27 -0.99 -6.93 -19.54
C MET A 27 -2.01 -7.91 -18.95
N CYS A 28 -3.29 -7.51 -18.82
CA CYS A 28 -4.33 -8.43 -18.37
C CYS A 28 -4.52 -9.59 -19.35
N GLN A 29 -4.48 -9.34 -20.67
CA GLN A 29 -4.52 -10.40 -21.69
C GLN A 29 -3.36 -11.40 -21.54
N LEU A 30 -2.15 -10.94 -21.19
CA LEU A 30 -1.00 -11.80 -20.91
C LEU A 30 -1.22 -12.72 -19.71
N ILE A 31 -1.88 -12.24 -18.66
CA ILE A 31 -2.22 -13.05 -17.48
C ILE A 31 -3.20 -14.16 -17.88
N VAL A 32 -4.28 -13.79 -18.58
CA VAL A 32 -5.31 -14.74 -19.02
C VAL A 32 -4.73 -15.82 -19.93
N LEU A 33 -3.87 -15.45 -20.89
CA LEU A 33 -3.18 -16.43 -21.74
C LEU A 33 -2.21 -17.33 -20.95
N GLY A 34 -1.58 -16.78 -19.91
CA GLY A 34 -0.72 -17.56 -19.01
C GLY A 34 -1.52 -18.61 -18.24
N GLU A 35 -2.69 -18.23 -17.73
CA GLU A 35 -3.62 -19.12 -17.05
C GLU A 35 -4.17 -20.20 -17.99
N GLU A 36 -4.65 -19.81 -19.17
CA GLU A 36 -5.12 -20.76 -20.19
C GLU A 36 -4.02 -21.76 -20.59
N TYR A 37 -2.79 -21.30 -20.75
CA TYR A 37 -1.65 -22.18 -21.02
C TYR A 37 -1.36 -23.17 -19.88
N ILE A 38 -1.45 -22.72 -18.61
CA ILE A 38 -1.27 -23.60 -17.46
C ILE A 38 -2.36 -24.68 -17.46
N ASN A 39 -3.62 -24.28 -17.64
CA ASN A 39 -4.77 -25.19 -17.68
C ASN A 39 -4.67 -26.19 -18.85
N GLU A 40 -4.29 -25.74 -20.05
CA GLU A 40 -4.11 -26.61 -21.23
C GLU A 40 -3.01 -27.66 -20.99
N MET A 41 -1.92 -27.28 -20.29
CA MET A 41 -0.84 -28.22 -19.96
C MET A 41 -1.26 -29.20 -18.87
N GLU A 42 -2.06 -28.78 -17.89
CA GLU A 42 -2.64 -29.63 -16.85
C GLU A 42 -3.60 -30.67 -17.45
N GLU A 43 -4.51 -30.25 -18.36
CA GLU A 43 -5.39 -31.16 -19.11
C GLU A 43 -4.60 -32.21 -19.91
N LYS A 44 -3.45 -31.80 -20.46
CA LYS A 44 -2.54 -32.69 -21.20
C LYS A 44 -1.60 -33.50 -20.29
N SER A 45 -1.73 -33.38 -18.97
CA SER A 45 -0.87 -34.01 -17.96
C SER A 45 0.62 -33.76 -18.20
N LYS A 46 0.97 -32.58 -18.71
CA LYS A 46 2.35 -32.16 -19.00
C LYS A 46 2.74 -31.02 -18.07
N ILE A 47 4.03 -30.97 -17.73
CA ILE A 47 4.58 -29.87 -16.96
C ILE A 47 4.62 -28.63 -17.87
N PRO A 48 4.00 -27.50 -17.48
CA PRO A 48 4.09 -26.25 -18.22
C PRO A 48 5.54 -25.78 -18.34
N ASN A 49 5.86 -25.05 -19.41
CA ASN A 49 7.21 -24.49 -19.56
C ASN A 49 7.42 -23.33 -18.56
N CYS A 50 7.99 -23.64 -17.40
CA CYS A 50 8.25 -22.68 -16.33
C CYS A 50 9.19 -21.54 -16.75
N LEU A 51 10.08 -21.75 -17.74
CA LEU A 51 10.96 -20.69 -18.25
C LEU A 51 10.17 -19.67 -19.07
N LEU A 52 9.19 -20.13 -19.86
CA LEU A 52 8.32 -19.25 -20.63
C LEU A 52 7.49 -18.36 -19.69
N LEU A 53 6.82 -18.97 -18.71
CA LEU A 53 6.03 -18.24 -17.71
C LEU A 53 6.89 -17.24 -16.93
N ARG A 54 8.11 -17.63 -16.55
CA ARG A 54 9.08 -16.74 -15.92
C ARG A 54 9.45 -15.55 -16.80
N ASN A 55 9.67 -15.76 -18.09
CA ASN A 55 10.00 -14.68 -19.02
C ASN A 55 8.83 -13.71 -19.21
N ILE A 56 7.59 -14.22 -19.24
CA ILE A 56 6.37 -13.40 -19.27
C ILE A 56 6.26 -12.55 -18.01
N ALA A 57 6.42 -13.16 -16.84
CA ALA A 57 6.39 -12.47 -15.55
C ALA A 57 7.50 -11.40 -15.46
N ALA A 58 8.73 -11.72 -15.85
CA ALA A 58 9.85 -10.80 -15.86
C ALA A 58 9.59 -9.58 -16.76
N TYR A 59 9.01 -9.81 -17.95
CA TYR A 59 8.60 -8.74 -18.85
C TYR A 59 7.55 -7.82 -18.21
N MET A 60 6.50 -8.39 -17.62
CA MET A 60 5.46 -7.62 -16.92
C MET A 60 6.05 -6.78 -15.78
N ILE A 61 6.91 -7.36 -14.96
CA ILE A 61 7.58 -6.68 -13.85
C ILE A 61 8.46 -5.54 -14.37
N SER A 62 9.23 -5.76 -15.44
CA SER A 62 10.05 -4.71 -16.05
C SER A 62 9.22 -3.52 -16.51
N LEU A 63 8.00 -3.77 -17.00
CA LEU A 63 7.09 -2.74 -17.47
C LEU A 63 6.51 -1.93 -16.29
N LEU A 64 6.14 -2.62 -15.20
CA LEU A 64 5.71 -1.97 -13.96
C LEU A 64 6.84 -1.15 -13.30
N LYS A 65 8.09 -1.62 -13.37
CA LYS A 65 9.28 -0.86 -12.96
C LYS A 65 9.48 0.39 -13.85
N ALA A 66 9.28 0.28 -15.16
CA ALA A 66 9.38 1.41 -16.09
C ALA A 66 8.34 2.50 -15.79
N PHE A 67 7.13 2.11 -15.36
CA PHE A 67 6.10 3.04 -14.91
C PHE A 67 6.30 3.57 -13.48
N GLY A 68 7.33 3.12 -12.76
CA GLY A 68 7.57 3.53 -11.38
C GLY A 68 6.56 2.99 -10.37
N ILE A 69 5.77 1.98 -10.75
CA ILE A 69 4.82 1.30 -9.86
C ILE A 69 5.57 0.41 -8.87
N ILE A 70 6.66 -0.23 -9.33
CA ILE A 70 7.54 -1.05 -8.49
C ILE A 70 8.88 -0.32 -8.30
N PRO A 71 9.41 -0.23 -7.07
CA PRO A 71 10.73 0.35 -6.81
C PRO A 71 11.83 -0.32 -7.64
N LYS A 72 12.75 0.47 -8.21
CA LYS A 72 13.86 -0.04 -9.03
C LYS A 72 14.76 -1.03 -8.28
N ASN A 73 14.85 -0.91 -6.96
CA ASN A 73 15.68 -1.75 -6.08
C ASN A 73 15.06 -3.13 -5.80
N PHE A 74 13.85 -3.39 -6.31
CA PHE A 74 13.14 -4.65 -6.13
C PHE A 74 13.56 -5.65 -7.23
N ASP A 75 14.80 -6.13 -7.18
CA ASP A 75 15.31 -7.12 -8.15
C ASP A 75 14.71 -8.52 -7.95
N ASN A 76 14.07 -8.74 -6.80
CA ASN A 76 13.56 -10.05 -6.37
C ASN A 76 12.03 -10.01 -6.20
N ALA A 77 11.30 -9.47 -7.17
CA ALA A 77 9.84 -9.30 -7.12
C ALA A 77 9.02 -10.61 -6.94
N PHE A 78 9.67 -11.76 -6.90
CA PHE A 78 9.05 -13.07 -6.72
C PHE A 78 9.90 -14.00 -5.84
N ALA A 79 10.66 -13.46 -4.88
CA ALA A 79 11.08 -14.28 -3.75
C ALA A 79 9.80 -14.62 -2.99
N ILE A 80 9.26 -15.81 -3.26
CA ILE A 80 8.22 -16.47 -2.48
C ILE A 80 8.83 -16.72 -1.09
N ASP A 81 8.79 -15.72 -0.23
CA ASP A 81 8.62 -15.96 1.19
C ASP A 81 7.13 -15.78 1.48
N SER A 82 6.54 -16.83 2.01
CA SER A 82 5.11 -17.12 1.93
C SER A 82 4.27 -16.35 2.94
N THR A 83 4.50 -15.06 3.11
CA THR A 83 3.79 -14.27 4.14
C THR A 83 3.19 -12.95 3.70
N GLU A 84 3.49 -12.39 2.54
CA GLU A 84 2.87 -11.11 2.16
C GLU A 84 2.50 -11.07 0.68
N THR A 85 1.24 -11.43 0.40
CA THR A 85 0.54 -10.95 -0.80
C THR A 85 0.60 -9.44 -0.80
N VAL A 86 1.54 -8.88 -1.56
CA VAL A 86 1.64 -7.43 -1.82
C VAL A 86 0.42 -7.02 -2.63
N ILE A 87 -0.66 -6.71 -1.91
CA ILE A 87 -1.81 -5.99 -2.47
C ILE A 87 -1.32 -4.57 -2.78
N CYS A 88 -1.62 -4.14 -4.00
CA CYS A 88 -1.32 -2.83 -4.54
C CYS A 88 -1.70 -1.71 -3.55
N GLY A 89 -0.71 -0.93 -3.09
CA GLY A 89 -0.94 0.28 -2.27
C GLY A 89 0.03 0.48 -1.10
N ILE A 90 0.77 -0.56 -0.68
CA ILE A 90 1.76 -0.44 0.38
C ILE A 90 3.14 -0.57 -0.24
N SER A 91 3.81 0.56 -0.42
CA SER A 91 5.24 0.62 -0.74
C SER A 91 6.02 -0.20 0.31
N PRO A 92 7.08 -0.93 -0.05
CA PRO A 92 7.92 -1.67 0.87
C PRO A 92 8.82 -0.70 1.65
N SER A 93 8.20 0.12 2.51
CA SER A 93 8.85 0.77 3.66
C SER A 93 8.76 -0.10 4.91
N THR A 94 8.53 -1.41 4.74
CA THR A 94 8.33 -2.40 5.79
C THR A 94 9.44 -2.32 6.84
N SER A 95 10.69 -2.08 6.46
CA SER A 95 11.79 -1.94 7.43
C SER A 95 11.68 -0.71 8.34
N ALA A 96 11.39 0.48 7.81
CA ALA A 96 11.27 1.69 8.65
C ALA A 96 9.99 1.66 9.51
N GLN A 97 8.92 1.10 8.95
CA GLN A 97 7.64 0.94 9.63
C GLN A 97 7.70 -0.12 10.74
N GLU A 98 8.28 -1.29 10.48
CA GLU A 98 8.53 -2.33 11.49
C GLU A 98 9.40 -1.81 12.63
N ILE A 99 10.39 -0.96 12.33
CA ILE A 99 11.23 -0.35 13.36
C ILE A 99 10.43 0.67 14.18
N ILE A 100 9.56 1.49 13.57
CA ILE A 100 8.87 2.57 14.29
C ILE A 100 7.65 2.09 15.09
N MET A 101 6.98 1.04 14.62
CA MET A 101 5.74 0.53 15.23
C MET A 101 5.85 0.16 16.73
N PRO A 102 6.90 -0.53 17.22
CA PRO A 102 7.01 -0.83 18.65
C PRO A 102 7.14 0.44 19.51
N TYR A 103 7.78 1.50 18.99
CA TYR A 103 7.86 2.79 19.70
C TYR A 103 6.50 3.50 19.73
N VAL A 104 5.74 3.46 18.64
CA VAL A 104 4.39 4.05 18.59
C VAL A 104 3.42 3.30 19.50
N SER A 105 3.51 1.97 19.55
CA SER A 105 2.75 1.13 20.49
C SER A 105 3.10 1.48 21.94
N ALA A 106 4.39 1.55 22.28
CA ALA A 106 4.83 1.95 23.62
C ALA A 106 4.33 3.35 24.02
N LEU A 107 4.34 4.31 23.09
CA LEU A 107 3.82 5.67 23.31
C LEU A 107 2.30 5.67 23.53
N THR A 108 1.57 4.82 22.82
CA THR A 108 0.11 4.68 22.95
C THR A 108 -0.27 4.17 24.34
N VAL A 109 0.41 3.11 24.80
CA VAL A 109 0.24 2.56 26.15
C VAL A 109 0.60 3.62 27.20
N PHE A 110 1.76 4.28 27.05
CA PHE A 110 2.20 5.32 27.96
C PHE A 110 1.18 6.48 28.08
N ARG A 111 0.70 7.02 26.95
CA ARG A 111 -0.32 8.09 26.94
C ARG A 111 -1.59 7.65 27.67
N LYS A 112 -2.08 6.43 27.40
CA LYS A 112 -3.30 5.89 28.02
C LYS A 112 -3.15 5.81 29.54
N THR A 113 -2.07 5.20 30.02
CA THR A 113 -1.80 5.09 31.47
C THR A 113 -1.70 6.45 32.15
N ILE A 114 -0.98 7.41 31.54
CA ILE A 114 -0.86 8.76 32.11
C ILE A 114 -2.20 9.50 32.09
N SER A 115 -3.00 9.36 31.03
CA SER A 115 -4.34 9.96 30.95
C SER A 115 -5.29 9.39 32.01
N GLU A 116 -5.28 8.08 32.24
CA GLU A 116 -6.08 7.42 33.28
C GLU A 116 -5.69 7.92 34.69
N LEU A 117 -4.38 8.00 34.98
CA LEU A 117 -3.88 8.55 36.25
C LEU A 117 -4.25 10.04 36.41
N ALA A 118 -4.11 10.83 35.36
CA ALA A 118 -4.46 12.25 35.39
C ALA A 118 -5.96 12.49 35.60
N GLN A 119 -6.83 11.62 35.05
CA GLN A 119 -8.27 11.65 35.30
C GLN A 119 -8.60 11.32 36.76
N GLN A 120 -7.96 10.29 37.34
CA GLN A 120 -8.15 9.95 38.76
C GLN A 120 -7.79 11.10 39.70
N HIS A 121 -6.73 11.84 39.39
CA HIS A 121 -6.25 12.98 40.18
C HIS A 121 -6.80 14.34 39.71
N ASN A 122 -7.71 14.37 38.73
CA ASN A 122 -8.28 15.59 38.12
C ASN A 122 -7.23 16.61 37.64
N VAL A 123 -6.08 16.15 37.16
CA VAL A 123 -4.99 17.00 36.65
C VAL A 123 -5.23 17.31 35.17
N THR A 124 -6.05 18.33 34.91
CA THR A 124 -6.49 18.69 33.55
C THR A 124 -5.35 19.09 32.60
N ASP A 125 -4.26 19.63 33.10
CA ASP A 125 -3.15 20.07 32.25
C ASP A 125 -2.37 18.89 31.65
N ILE A 126 -2.26 17.77 32.36
CA ILE A 126 -1.63 16.54 31.85
C ILE A 126 -2.51 15.91 30.77
N ILE A 127 -3.83 15.90 30.96
CA ILE A 127 -4.77 15.39 29.95
C ILE A 127 -4.66 16.20 28.65
N LYS A 128 -4.63 17.54 28.75
CA LYS A 128 -4.43 18.42 27.58
C LYS A 128 -3.11 18.14 26.86
N GLU A 129 -2.06 17.83 27.60
CA GLU A 129 -0.76 17.49 27.02
C GLU A 129 -0.79 16.15 26.27
N CYS A 130 -1.45 15.13 26.85
CA CYS A 130 -1.71 13.86 26.19
C CYS A 130 -2.54 14.03 24.91
N ASP A 131 -3.53 14.93 24.91
CA ASP A 131 -4.33 15.24 23.72
C ASP A 131 -3.53 16.03 22.68
N ARG A 132 -2.63 16.94 23.09
CA ARG A 132 -1.74 17.64 22.16
C ARG A 132 -0.87 16.66 21.37
N ILE A 133 -0.35 15.62 22.03
CA ILE A 133 0.47 14.60 21.37
C ILE A 133 -0.37 13.80 20.37
N ARG A 134 -1.59 13.39 20.73
CA ARG A 134 -2.50 12.66 19.83
C ARG A 134 -2.95 13.48 18.63
N ASP A 135 -3.39 14.72 18.87
CA ASP A 135 -4.16 15.48 17.88
C ASP A 135 -3.30 16.42 17.03
N LYS A 136 -2.08 16.73 17.48
CA LYS A 136 -1.18 17.67 16.78
C LYS A 136 0.15 17.02 16.40
N VAL A 137 0.88 16.49 17.38
CA VAL A 137 2.26 16.05 17.17
C VAL A 137 2.33 14.78 16.30
N LEU A 138 1.57 13.73 16.63
CA LEU A 138 1.60 12.48 15.87
C LEU A 138 1.04 12.63 14.45
N PRO A 139 -0.05 13.37 14.22
CA PRO A 139 -0.54 13.63 12.86
C PRO A 139 0.43 14.41 11.99
N GLU A 140 1.20 15.35 12.55
CA GLU A 140 2.28 16.04 11.83
C GLU A 140 3.40 15.09 11.37
N LEU A 141 3.57 13.97 12.08
CA LEU A 141 4.52 12.90 11.75
C LEU A 141 3.91 11.80 10.87
N GLY A 142 2.64 11.91 10.46
CA GLY A 142 1.96 10.89 9.66
C GLY A 142 1.40 9.70 10.45
N ILE A 143 1.30 9.82 11.77
CA ILE A 143 0.92 8.73 12.67
C ILE A 143 -0.45 9.04 13.26
N ILE A 144 -1.41 8.13 13.12
CA ILE A 144 -2.73 8.23 13.75
C ILE A 144 -2.93 7.06 14.70
N LEU A 145 -3.27 7.38 15.95
CA LEU A 145 -3.55 6.37 16.96
C LEU A 145 -5.00 5.90 16.82
N ASN A 146 -5.20 4.60 16.63
CA ASN A 146 -6.52 3.99 16.71
C ASN A 146 -6.82 3.66 18.17
N GLU A 147 -7.70 4.45 18.80
CA GLU A 147 -8.05 4.25 20.22
C GLU A 147 -8.86 2.97 20.47
N ALA A 148 -9.40 2.34 19.42
CA ALA A 148 -10.12 1.07 19.53
C ALA A 148 -9.21 -0.14 19.75
N ASN A 149 -7.94 -0.08 19.31
CA ASN A 149 -6.97 -1.15 19.53
C ASN A 149 -5.58 -0.57 19.82
N PRO A 150 -5.17 -0.43 21.10
CA PRO A 150 -3.89 0.20 21.47
C PRO A 150 -2.67 -0.59 21.00
N GLU A 151 -2.84 -1.86 20.61
CA GLU A 151 -1.78 -2.71 20.09
C GLU A 151 -1.54 -2.53 18.58
N GLU A 152 -2.46 -1.85 17.86
CA GLU A 152 -2.41 -1.69 16.40
C GLU A 152 -2.52 -0.21 15.98
N PRO A 153 -1.43 0.58 16.11
CA PRO A 153 -1.39 1.94 15.59
C PRO A 153 -1.45 1.94 14.05
N VAL A 154 -2.18 2.91 13.48
CA VAL A 154 -2.38 3.01 12.02
C VAL A 154 -1.49 4.12 11.47
N LEU A 155 -0.58 3.75 10.57
CA LEU A 155 0.19 4.72 9.81
C LEU A 155 -0.59 5.15 8.58
N ILE A 156 -0.76 6.45 8.40
CA ILE A 156 -1.43 7.01 7.23
C ILE A 156 -0.41 7.79 6.43
N ASN A 157 -0.36 7.55 5.12
CA ASN A 157 0.47 8.35 4.23
C ASN A 157 0.11 9.83 4.39
N VAL A 158 1.12 10.69 4.60
CA VAL A 158 0.96 12.15 4.77
C VAL A 158 0.13 12.78 3.64
N SER A 159 0.17 12.19 2.44
CA SER A 159 -0.64 12.57 1.27
C SER A 159 -2.14 12.34 1.49
N ALA A 160 -2.50 11.23 2.14
CA ALA A 160 -3.89 10.89 2.51
C ALA A 160 -4.38 11.70 3.71
N LEU A 161 -3.49 12.04 4.65
CA LEU A 161 -3.75 12.95 5.77
C LEU A 161 -4.15 14.37 5.31
N LYS A 162 -3.51 14.88 4.25
CA LYS A 162 -3.88 16.17 3.65
C LYS A 162 -5.31 16.15 3.09
N HIS A 163 -5.76 15.04 2.52
CA HIS A 163 -7.13 14.89 2.03
C HIS A 163 -8.15 14.83 3.19
N TRP A 164 -7.87 14.04 4.23
CA TRP A 164 -8.72 13.99 5.43
C TRP A 164 -8.88 15.37 6.08
N LYS A 165 -7.79 16.14 6.17
CA LYS A 165 -7.82 17.47 6.77
C LYS A 165 -8.66 18.47 5.95
N ILE A 166 -8.74 18.29 4.62
CA ILE A 166 -9.61 19.09 3.75
C ILE A 166 -11.09 18.72 3.92
N ASP A 167 -11.40 17.44 4.10
CA ASP A 167 -12.78 16.98 4.30
C ASP A 167 -13.33 17.37 5.68
N GLY A 168 -12.49 17.38 6.72
CA GLY A 168 -12.86 17.81 8.06
C GLY A 168 -13.18 19.31 8.17
N ASP A 169 -12.46 20.16 7.43
CA ASP A 169 -12.64 21.63 7.48
C ASP A 169 -13.84 22.12 6.65
N ASN A 170 -14.21 21.36 5.61
CA ASN A 170 -15.42 21.63 4.82
C ASN A 170 -16.72 21.27 5.57
N ASN A 171 -16.66 20.36 6.55
CA ASN A 171 -17.84 19.96 7.32
C ASN A 171 -18.13 20.90 8.50
N THR A 172 -17.09 21.46 9.14
CA THR A 172 -17.23 22.41 10.26
C THR A 172 -17.72 23.81 9.83
N ASN A 173 -17.58 24.18 8.57
CA ASN A 173 -18.17 25.41 8.02
C ASN A 173 -19.64 25.25 7.59
N LYS A 174 -20.11 24.02 7.33
CA LYS A 174 -21.49 23.78 6.88
C LYS A 174 -22.51 23.68 8.03
N GLU A 175 -22.04 23.49 9.25
CA GLU A 175 -22.86 23.47 10.46
C GLU A 175 -23.04 24.86 11.08
N ARG A 176 -22.15 25.83 10.79
CA ARG A 176 -22.29 27.23 11.26
C ARG A 176 -23.15 28.13 10.39
N GLU A 177 -23.59 27.66 9.22
CA GLU A 177 -24.53 28.38 8.34
C GLU A 177 -25.99 27.90 8.49
N ARG A 178 -26.28 27.03 9.47
CA ARG A 178 -27.62 26.50 9.76
C ARG A 178 -28.12 26.77 11.18
N GLU A 179 -27.57 27.77 11.87
CA GLU A 179 -28.12 28.37 13.10
C GLU A 179 -28.45 29.85 12.90
#